data_AF-A0A4Y1ZZC5-F1
#
_entry.id   AF-A0A4Y1ZZC5-F1
#
_cell.length_a   1.000
_cell.length_b   1.000
_cell.length_c   1.000
_cell.angle_alpha   90.00
_cell.angle_beta   90.00
_cell.angle_gamma   90.00
#
_symmetry.space_group_name_H-M   'P 1'
#
loop_
_entity.id
_entity.type
_entity.pdbx_description
1 polymer ?
#
loop_
_entity_poly.entity_id
_entity_poly.type
_entity_poly.pdbx_seq_one_letter_code
_entity_poly.pdbx_strand_id
1 'polypeptide(L)'
;MEMGLTEADAAKRLNESGIVVQRLFHQFHFENSVPRRSVPGRLCITTPTEGRFLAVSARRRRNTTMLQLVSNNLIAAGKRI
;
A
#
# COMPACT_ATOMS: atom_id res chain seq x y z
N MET A 1 -26.08 18.62 9.12
CA MET A 1 -26.45 17.44 8.32
C MET A 1 -26.86 17.93 6.94
N GLU A 2 -25.98 17.87 5.95
CA GLU A 2 -26.20 18.57 4.67
C GLU A 2 -27.37 18.02 3.83
N MET A 3 -27.87 16.82 4.15
CA MET A 3 -29.03 16.21 3.46
C MET A 3 -30.18 15.79 4.40
N GLY A 4 -30.14 16.15 5.69
CA GLY A 4 -31.19 15.75 6.65
C GLY A 4 -31.36 14.23 6.88
N LEU A 5 -30.40 13.40 6.46
CA LEU A 5 -30.44 11.94 6.60
C LEU A 5 -29.89 11.47 7.94
N THR A 6 -30.64 10.61 8.64
CA THR A 6 -30.17 9.99 9.88
C THR A 6 -28.98 9.04 9.62
N GLU A 7 -28.13 8.81 10.63
CA GLU A 7 -27.02 7.84 10.52
C GLU A 7 -27.51 6.44 10.16
N ALA A 8 -28.71 6.06 10.63
CA ALA A 8 -29.33 4.77 10.31
C ALA A 8 -29.73 4.66 8.82
N ASP A 9 -30.22 5.76 8.23
CA ASP A 9 -30.55 5.79 6.80
C ASP A 9 -29.29 5.78 5.94
N ALA A 10 -28.23 6.45 6.40
CA ALA A 10 -26.92 6.40 5.76
C ALA A 10 -26.31 4.99 5.79
N ALA A 11 -26.40 4.27 6.92
CA ALA A 11 -25.96 2.89 7.05
C ALA A 11 -26.69 1.94 6.08
N LYS A 12 -28.02 2.07 5.97
CA LYS A 12 -28.83 1.30 5.00
C LYS A 12 -28.44 1.61 3.55
N ARG A 13 -28.23 2.89 3.21
CA ARG A 13 -27.85 3.31 1.86
C ARG A 13 -26.46 2.84 1.45
N LEU A 14 -25.53 2.83 2.40
CA LEU A 14 -24.15 2.38 2.17
C LEU A 14 -24.00 0.85 2.29
N ASN A 15 -25.03 0.14 2.77
CA ASN A 15 -24.96 -1.27 3.14
C ASN A 15 -23.80 -1.57 4.10
N GLU A 16 -23.59 -0.66 5.05
CA GLU A 16 -22.51 -0.70 6.04
C GLU A 16 -23.10 -0.75 7.46
N SER A 17 -22.28 -1.17 8.42
CA SER A 17 -22.67 -1.13 9.83
C SER A 17 -22.82 0.31 10.33
N GLY A 18 -23.81 0.56 11.20
CA GLY A 18 -24.00 1.86 11.84
C GLY A 18 -22.76 2.35 12.61
N ILE A 19 -21.95 1.43 13.14
CA ILE A 19 -20.67 1.76 13.80
C ILE A 19 -19.66 2.33 12.80
N VAL A 20 -19.60 1.80 11.58
CA VAL A 20 -18.71 2.31 10.53
C VAL A 20 -19.14 3.71 10.14
N VAL A 21 -20.44 3.93 9.93
CA VAL A 21 -21.00 5.26 9.59
C VAL A 21 -20.71 6.29 10.68
N GLN A 22 -20.96 5.94 11.95
CA GLN A 22 -20.70 6.84 13.08
C GLN A 22 -19.21 7.23 13.18
N ARG A 23 -18.30 6.27 12.97
CA ARG A 23 -16.86 6.55 12.98
C ARG A 23 -16.43 7.46 11.83
N LEU A 24 -16.94 7.24 10.62
CA LEU A 24 -16.64 8.10 9.47
C LEU A 24 -17.22 9.50 9.68
N PHE A 25 -18.41 9.61 10.27
CA PHE A 25 -19.05 10.89 10.58
C PHE A 25 -18.26 11.68 11.63
N HIS A 26 -17.81 11.02 12.69
CA HIS A 26 -16.94 11.63 13.70
C HIS A 26 -15.60 12.07 13.11
N GLN A 27 -14.97 11.24 12.25
CA GLN A 27 -13.73 11.62 11.57
C GLN A 27 -13.93 12.85 10.67
N PHE A 28 -15.03 12.88 9.91
CA PHE A 28 -15.37 14.03 9.08
C PHE A 28 -15.56 15.31 9.90
N HIS A 29 -16.22 15.23 11.07
CA HIS A 29 -16.40 16.39 11.94
C HIS A 29 -15.09 16.98 12.48
N PHE A 30 -14.07 16.14 12.70
CA PHE A 30 -12.78 16.60 13.23
C PHE A 30 -11.80 17.02 12.13
N GLU A 31 -11.70 16.25 11.05
CA GLU A 31 -10.69 16.43 9.99
C GLU A 31 -11.25 17.13 8.74
N ASN A 32 -12.55 17.43 8.70
CA ASN A 32 -13.30 17.91 7.53
C ASN A 32 -13.08 17.07 6.26
N SER A 33 -12.63 15.82 6.44
CA SER A 33 -12.27 14.90 5.39
C SER A 33 -12.31 13.46 5.92
N VAL A 34 -12.54 12.51 5.02
CA VAL A 34 -12.50 11.08 5.32
C VAL A 34 -11.63 10.40 4.25
N PRO A 35 -10.30 10.54 4.34
CA PRO A 35 -9.42 9.93 3.36
C PRO A 35 -9.43 8.40 3.51
N ARG A 36 -9.49 7.70 2.38
CA ARG A 36 -9.28 6.26 2.38
C ARG A 36 -7.83 5.98 2.78
N ARG A 37 -7.62 5.37 3.95
CA ARG A 37 -6.27 5.00 4.40
C ARG A 37 -5.68 3.92 3.50
N SER A 38 -4.55 4.23 2.88
CA SER A 38 -3.73 3.20 2.23
C SER A 38 -3.09 2.34 3.32
N VAL A 39 -3.41 1.06 3.32
CA VAL A 39 -2.76 0.10 4.20
C VAL A 39 -1.51 -0.38 3.47
N PRO A 40 -0.30 -0.31 4.08
CA PRO A 40 0.88 -0.86 3.45
C PRO A 40 0.63 -2.33 3.14
N GLY A 41 0.95 -2.74 1.91
CA GLY A 41 0.83 -4.13 1.51
C GLY A 41 1.83 -5.02 2.27
N ARG A 42 1.91 -6.28 1.84
CA ARG A 42 2.94 -7.20 2.31
C ARG A 42 4.32 -6.57 2.15
N LEU A 43 5.16 -6.69 3.18
CA LEU A 43 6.52 -6.19 3.15
C LEU A 43 7.27 -6.81 1.96
N CYS A 44 7.88 -5.95 1.13
CA CYS A 44 8.69 -6.40 0.01
C CYS A 44 9.94 -7.13 0.53
N ILE A 45 10.24 -8.29 -0.07
CA ILE A 45 11.45 -9.07 0.23
C ILE A 45 12.71 -8.28 -0.17
N THR A 46 12.61 -7.49 -1.23
CA THR A 46 13.67 -6.60 -1.71
C THR A 46 13.43 -5.18 -1.24
N THR A 47 14.50 -4.49 -0.86
CA THR A 47 14.46 -3.04 -0.63
C THR A 47 14.26 -2.29 -1.95
N PRO A 48 13.75 -1.05 -1.92
CA PRO A 48 13.62 -0.23 -3.13
C PRO A 48 14.93 -0.04 -3.91
N THR A 49 16.08 0.03 -3.20
CA THR A 49 17.40 0.17 -3.83
C THR A 49 17.83 -1.11 -4.55
N GLU A 50 17.61 -2.27 -3.94
CA GLU A 50 17.88 -3.57 -4.58
C GLU A 50 16.98 -3.76 -5.81
N GLY A 51 15.69 -3.43 -5.70
CA GLY A 51 14.77 -3.50 -6.84
C GLY A 51 15.23 -2.66 -8.04
N ARG A 52 15.73 -1.44 -7.79
CA ARG A 52 16.32 -0.58 -8.85
C ARG A 52 17.59 -1.20 -9.45
N PHE A 53 18.49 -1.71 -8.62
CA PHE A 53 19.72 -2.36 -9.09
C PHE A 53 19.41 -3.58 -9.96
N LEU A 54 18.48 -4.43 -9.53
CA LEU A 54 18.03 -5.61 -10.27
C LEU A 54 17.41 -5.21 -11.60
N ALA A 55 16.52 -4.20 -11.61
CA ALA A 55 15.90 -3.71 -12.85
C ALA A 55 16.92 -3.16 -13.85
N VAL A 56 17.89 -2.37 -13.39
CA VAL A 56 18.96 -1.83 -14.24
C VAL A 56 19.88 -2.95 -14.75
N SER A 57 20.26 -3.88 -13.89
CA SER A 57 21.15 -4.99 -14.25
C SER A 57 20.51 -5.93 -15.27
N ALA A 58 19.24 -6.30 -15.06
CA ALA A 58 18.48 -7.12 -16.00
C ALA A 58 18.32 -6.43 -17.37
N ARG A 59 18.10 -5.10 -17.39
CA ARG A 59 18.00 -4.33 -18.64
C ARG A 59 19.33 -4.28 -19.40
N ARG A 60 20.45 -4.08 -18.69
CA ARG A 60 21.79 -3.99 -19.29
C ARG A 60 22.31 -5.34 -19.77
N ARG A 61 22.00 -6.42 -19.04
CA ARG A 61 22.48 -7.77 -19.33
C ARG A 61 21.30 -8.71 -19.57
N ARG A 62 20.65 -8.57 -20.73
CA ARG A 62 19.42 -9.32 -21.06
C ARG A 62 19.58 -10.85 -21.02
N ASN A 63 20.81 -11.36 -21.14
CA ASN A 63 21.10 -12.79 -21.14
C ASN A 63 21.48 -13.35 -19.76
N THR A 64 21.45 -12.55 -18.68
CA THR A 64 21.77 -13.06 -17.34
C THR A 64 20.59 -13.77 -16.72
N THR A 65 20.84 -14.95 -16.16
CA THR A 65 19.85 -15.73 -15.43
C THR A 65 19.47 -15.03 -14.12
N MET A 66 18.25 -15.26 -13.64
CA MET A 66 17.77 -14.75 -12.33
C MET A 66 18.73 -15.05 -11.18
N LEU A 67 19.31 -16.27 -11.11
CA LEU A 67 20.28 -16.63 -10.07
C LEU A 67 21.55 -15.77 -10.11
N GLN A 68 22.03 -15.45 -11.31
CA GLN A 68 23.20 -14.57 -11.48
C GLN A 68 22.87 -13.14 -11.05
N LEU A 69 21.66 -12.65 -11.36
CA LEU A 69 21.21 -11.33 -10.92
C LEU A 69 21.08 -11.24 -9.40
N VAL A 70 20.53 -12.27 -8.75
CA VAL A 70 20.41 -12.35 -7.30
C VAL A 70 21.80 -12.44 -6.66
N SER A 71 22.69 -13.30 -7.17
CA SER A 71 24.07 -13.40 -6.67
C SER A 71 24.80 -12.06 -6.76
N ASN A 72 24.74 -11.38 -7.91
CA ASN A 72 25.35 -10.06 -8.09
C ASN A 72 24.73 -9.02 -7.15
N ASN A 73 23.42 -9.08 -6.90
CA ASN A 73 22.74 -8.18 -5.98
C ASN A 73 23.16 -8.41 -4.52
N LEU A 74 23.29 -9.67 -4.07
CA LEU A 74 23.76 -10.00 -2.74
C LEU A 74 25.20 -9.50 -2.52
N ILE A 75 26.08 -9.72 -3.51
CA ILE A 75 27.46 -9.21 -3.50
C ILE A 75 27.45 -7.68 -3.43
N ALA A 76 26.69 -7.00 -4.28
CA ALA A 76 26.60 -5.54 -4.31
C ALA A 76 26.00 -4.95 -3.02
N ALA A 77 25.10 -5.67 -2.37
CA ALA A 77 24.48 -5.28 -1.11
C ALA A 77 25.35 -5.62 0.11
N GLY A 78 26.51 -6.27 -0.06
CA GLY A 78 27.35 -6.74 1.04
C GLY A 78 26.70 -7.83 1.89
N LYS A 79 25.64 -8.45 1.38
CA LYS A 79 24.89 -9.52 2.06
C LYS A 79 25.57 -10.84 1.73
N ARG A 80 26.34 -11.38 2.67
CA ARG A 80 26.84 -12.77 2.57
C ARG A 80 25.70 -13.73 2.88
N ILE A 81 25.62 -14.82 2.10
CA ILE A 81 24.77 -15.98 2.41
C ILE A 81 25.28 -16.62 3.70
#